data_AF-A0A8C2PRX5-F1
#
_entry.id   AF-A0A8C2PRX5-F1
#
_cell.length_a   1.000
_cell.length_b   1.000
_cell.length_c   1.000
_cell.angle_alpha   90.00
_cell.angle_beta   90.00
_cell.angle_gamma   90.00
#
_symmetry.space_group_name_H-M   'P 1'
#
loop_
_entity.id
_entity.type
_entity.pdbx_description
1 polymer ?
#
loop_
_entity_poly.entity_id
_entity_poly.type
_entity_poly.pdbx_seq_one_letter_code
_entity_poly.pdbx_strand_id
1 'polypeptide(L)'
;MKIALVSNFLLMFLTDIHASVQPQKNFDLQRFAGRWYRVGLAYDSPGFVRYRSRLTVSVGTVEPKENGNVNMTMWSLTSTGCHSKVYIYKKTSVPGVFTYYSTRHRRVKDVTVVETNYTEYALVLKHKKFNKEFTQVALYGRTEKLSADVMEKFRVYATAQGFPKDSILTPPAAENCPSSGS
;
A
#
# COMPACT_ATOMS: atom_id res chain seq x y z
N MET A 1 6.69 45.24 48.06
CA MET A 1 6.39 43.81 47.76
C MET A 1 5.18 43.72 46.86
N LYS A 2 5.36 43.39 45.57
CA LYS A 2 4.35 42.72 44.75
C LYS A 2 5.11 41.73 43.86
N ILE A 3 5.05 40.46 44.23
CA ILE A 3 5.59 39.34 43.48
C ILE A 3 4.62 39.10 42.32
N ALA A 4 5.08 39.27 41.07
CA ALA A 4 4.32 38.86 39.90
C ALA A 4 4.85 37.49 39.44
N LEU A 5 3.95 36.50 39.48
CA LEU A 5 4.20 35.12 39.10
C LEU A 5 4.52 34.98 37.60
N VAL A 6 5.45 34.08 37.33
CA VAL A 6 5.86 33.59 36.01
C VAL A 6 4.73 32.78 35.37
N SER A 7 4.48 32.98 34.07
CA SER A 7 3.85 31.94 33.25
C SER A 7 4.43 31.99 31.83
N ASN A 8 5.54 31.26 31.64
CA ASN A 8 6.05 30.93 30.31
C ASN A 8 5.16 29.81 29.75
N PHE A 9 4.12 30.18 29.00
CA PHE A 9 3.39 29.24 28.17
C PHE A 9 4.28 28.85 26.98
N LEU A 10 5.09 27.81 27.18
CA LEU A 10 5.76 27.13 26.07
C LEU A 10 4.67 26.38 25.29
N LEU A 11 4.08 27.02 24.28
CA LEU A 11 3.30 26.32 23.26
C LEU A 11 4.25 25.32 22.57
N MET A 12 4.23 24.07 23.03
CA MET A 12 4.67 22.96 22.19
C MET A 12 3.70 22.92 21.01
N PHE A 13 4.12 23.52 19.88
CA PHE A 13 3.55 23.19 18.59
C PHE A 13 3.79 21.69 18.41
N LEU A 14 2.77 20.88 18.64
CA LEU A 14 2.68 19.55 18.08
C LEU A 14 2.58 19.76 16.57
N THR A 15 3.74 19.93 15.92
CA THR A 15 3.79 19.75 14.49
C THR A 15 3.43 18.29 14.27
N ASP A 16 2.32 18.04 13.59
CA ASP A 16 2.05 16.75 12.98
C ASP A 16 3.22 16.49 12.03
N ILE A 17 4.30 15.88 12.52
CA ILE A 17 5.36 15.28 11.72
C ILE A 17 4.75 14.00 11.14
N HIS A 18 3.73 14.15 10.30
CA HIS A 18 3.51 13.16 9.26
C HIS A 18 4.68 13.35 8.30
N ALA A 19 5.76 12.63 8.56
CA ALA A 19 6.92 12.60 7.68
C ALA A 19 6.42 12.45 6.25
N SER A 20 6.79 13.40 5.39
CA SER A 20 6.39 13.38 3.99
C SER A 20 6.81 12.03 3.40
N VAL A 21 5.84 11.26 2.90
CA VAL A 21 6.09 9.91 2.39
C VAL A 21 7.08 9.99 1.25
N GLN A 22 8.25 9.39 1.43
CA GLN A 22 9.32 9.33 0.43
C GLN A 22 9.19 8.06 -0.41
N PRO A 23 9.32 8.13 -1.74
CA PRO A 23 9.41 6.95 -2.58
C PRO A 23 10.76 6.24 -2.39
N GLN A 24 10.80 4.97 -2.80
CA GLN A 24 12.02 4.17 -2.91
C GLN A 24 13.09 4.96 -3.68
N LYS A 25 14.25 5.16 -3.05
CA LYS A 25 15.39 5.82 -3.70
C LYS A 25 15.84 5.02 -4.92
N ASN A 26 16.12 5.72 -6.02
CA ASN A 26 16.56 5.14 -7.29
C ASN A 26 15.61 4.03 -7.78
N PHE A 27 14.29 4.26 -7.69
CA PHE A 27 13.29 3.29 -8.11
C PHE A 27 13.47 2.90 -9.57
N ASP A 28 13.65 1.60 -9.81
CA ASP A 28 13.77 1.00 -11.14
C ASP A 28 12.49 0.23 -11.48
N LEU A 29 11.73 0.77 -12.43
CA LEU A 29 10.47 0.18 -12.84
C LEU A 29 10.64 -1.16 -13.57
N GLN A 30 11.74 -1.36 -14.29
CA GLN A 30 11.98 -2.62 -15.01
C GLN A 30 12.28 -3.75 -14.03
N ARG A 31 13.08 -3.49 -13.00
CA ARG A 31 13.30 -4.45 -11.91
C ARG A 31 12.06 -4.72 -11.07
N PHE A 32 11.16 -3.74 -10.99
CA PHE A 32 9.89 -3.89 -10.28
C PHE A 32 8.83 -4.70 -11.06
N ALA A 33 9.05 -4.92 -12.36
CA ALA A 33 8.12 -5.65 -13.22
C ALA A 33 7.89 -7.10 -12.77
N GLY A 34 6.87 -7.73 -13.37
CA GLY A 34 6.55 -9.13 -13.18
C GLY A 34 5.58 -9.39 -12.02
N ARG A 35 5.59 -10.63 -11.54
CA ARG A 35 4.60 -11.16 -10.60
C ARG A 35 4.88 -10.72 -9.15
N TRP A 36 3.80 -10.42 -8.43
CA TRP A 36 3.77 -10.06 -7.02
C TRP A 36 2.53 -10.64 -6.33
N TYR A 37 2.66 -11.06 -5.08
CA TYR A 37 1.57 -11.50 -4.21
C TYR A 37 1.28 -10.41 -3.19
N ARG A 38 0.04 -9.94 -3.09
CA ARG A 38 -0.36 -9.04 -2.01
C ARG A 38 -0.61 -9.85 -0.74
N VAL A 39 0.41 -9.95 0.09
CA VAL A 39 0.44 -10.77 1.31
C VAL A 39 0.03 -10.00 2.56
N GLY A 40 0.00 -8.67 2.50
CA GLY A 40 -0.46 -7.82 3.60
C GLY A 40 -1.26 -6.62 3.10
N LEU A 41 -2.26 -6.20 3.87
CA LEU A 41 -3.08 -5.02 3.58
C LEU A 41 -3.49 -4.31 4.88
N ALA A 42 -3.12 -3.06 5.03
CA ALA A 42 -3.69 -2.16 6.02
C ALA A 42 -4.77 -1.28 5.34
N TYR A 43 -6.02 -1.43 5.74
CA TYR A 43 -7.12 -0.64 5.18
C TYR A 43 -8.33 -0.54 6.12
N ASP A 44 -8.74 0.69 6.44
CA ASP A 44 -9.78 1.03 7.44
C ASP A 44 -10.99 1.79 6.88
N SER A 45 -11.34 1.56 5.62
CA SER A 45 -12.60 2.10 5.10
C SER A 45 -13.79 1.40 5.76
N PRO A 46 -14.81 2.15 6.23
CA PRO A 46 -16.04 1.59 6.78
C PRO A 46 -16.70 0.57 5.84
N GLY A 47 -16.69 0.83 4.53
CA GLY A 47 -17.25 -0.08 3.54
C GLY A 47 -16.45 -1.37 3.36
N PHE A 48 -15.18 -1.40 3.79
CA PHE A 48 -14.30 -2.56 3.69
C PHE A 48 -14.31 -3.45 4.94
N VAL A 49 -14.59 -2.90 6.14
CA VAL A 49 -14.53 -3.63 7.42
C VAL A 49 -15.27 -4.98 7.36
N ARG A 50 -16.49 -4.99 6.82
CA ARG A 50 -17.32 -6.21 6.69
C ARG A 50 -16.76 -7.30 5.76
N TYR A 51 -15.74 -6.99 4.97
CA TYR A 51 -15.13 -7.90 4.00
C TYR A 51 -13.73 -8.36 4.40
N ARG A 52 -13.17 -7.84 5.49
CA ARG A 52 -11.79 -8.16 5.93
C ARG A 52 -11.56 -9.66 6.10
N SER A 53 -12.52 -10.36 6.69
CA SER A 53 -12.45 -11.82 6.92
C SER A 53 -12.51 -12.65 5.63
N ARG A 54 -12.91 -12.05 4.51
CA ARG A 54 -12.96 -12.70 3.18
C ARG A 54 -11.74 -12.40 2.34
N LEU A 55 -10.80 -11.59 2.85
CA LEU A 55 -9.60 -11.23 2.12
C LEU A 55 -8.69 -12.46 2.04
N THR A 56 -8.26 -12.81 0.83
CA THR A 56 -7.20 -13.79 0.58
C THR A 56 -6.01 -13.09 -0.07
N VAL A 57 -4.85 -13.75 -0.03
CA VAL A 57 -3.69 -13.34 -0.83
C VAL A 57 -4.11 -13.27 -2.29
N SER A 58 -3.84 -12.13 -2.93
CA SER A 58 -4.14 -11.91 -4.35
C SER A 58 -2.86 -11.76 -5.14
N VAL A 59 -2.77 -12.39 -6.30
CA VAL A 59 -1.64 -12.24 -7.22
C VAL A 59 -1.87 -11.05 -8.16
N GLY A 60 -0.78 -10.37 -8.52
CA GLY A 60 -0.80 -9.37 -9.59
C GLY A 60 0.47 -9.36 -10.40
N THR A 61 0.37 -8.90 -11.64
CA THR A 61 1.49 -8.76 -12.57
C THR A 61 1.64 -7.30 -12.94
N VAL A 62 2.86 -6.78 -12.78
CA VAL A 62 3.25 -5.42 -13.12
C VAL A 62 3.88 -5.43 -14.50
N GLU A 63 3.29 -4.68 -15.43
CA GLU A 63 3.76 -4.53 -16.80
C GLU A 63 4.09 -3.06 -17.09
N PRO A 64 5.38 -2.69 -17.09
CA PRO A 64 5.82 -1.40 -17.58
C PRO A 64 5.44 -1.20 -19.06
N LYS A 65 5.05 0.01 -19.42
CA LYS A 65 4.79 0.43 -20.80
C LYS A 65 5.89 1.38 -21.25
N GLU A 66 6.09 1.51 -22.56
CA GLU A 66 7.15 2.34 -23.17
C GLU A 66 7.09 3.80 -22.71
N ASN A 67 5.88 4.33 -22.50
CA ASN A 67 5.69 5.70 -22.00
C ASN A 67 5.97 5.85 -20.49
N GLY A 68 6.34 4.78 -19.79
CA GLY A 68 6.61 4.71 -18.36
C GLY A 68 5.38 4.50 -17.47
N ASN A 69 4.17 4.38 -18.06
CA ASN A 69 2.99 3.94 -17.33
C ASN A 69 3.08 2.45 -16.99
N VAL A 70 2.19 1.99 -16.12
CA VAL A 70 2.14 0.61 -15.67
C VAL A 70 0.72 0.08 -15.81
N ASN A 71 0.59 -1.09 -16.43
CA ASN A 71 -0.61 -1.91 -16.26
C ASN A 71 -0.34 -2.89 -15.13
N MET A 72 -1.24 -2.93 -14.14
CA MET A 72 -1.23 -3.94 -13.10
C MET A 72 -2.48 -4.79 -13.20
N THR A 73 -2.33 -6.04 -13.60
CA THR A 73 -3.43 -6.99 -13.58
C THR A 73 -3.43 -7.67 -12.23
N MET A 74 -4.57 -7.65 -11.51
CA MET A 74 -4.76 -8.32 -10.23
C MET A 74 -5.78 -9.43 -10.40
N TRP A 75 -5.51 -10.60 -9.85
CA TRP A 75 -6.44 -11.73 -9.81
C TRP A 75 -6.88 -12.00 -8.37
N SER A 76 -8.17 -12.27 -8.20
CA SER A 76 -8.76 -12.60 -6.92
C SER A 76 -9.83 -13.67 -7.07
N LEU A 77 -9.88 -14.60 -6.11
CA LEU A 77 -10.92 -15.61 -6.02
C LEU A 77 -12.20 -14.96 -5.47
N THR A 78 -13.32 -15.24 -6.12
CA THR A 78 -14.66 -14.90 -5.65
C THR A 78 -15.52 -16.16 -5.58
N SER A 79 -16.76 -16.04 -5.11
CA SER A 79 -17.71 -17.17 -5.09
C SER A 79 -18.04 -17.72 -6.48
N THR A 80 -17.76 -16.97 -7.56
CA THR A 80 -18.03 -17.37 -8.95
C THR A 80 -16.76 -17.73 -9.71
N GLY A 81 -15.63 -17.92 -9.02
CA GLY A 81 -14.34 -18.29 -9.62
C GLY A 81 -13.30 -17.17 -9.57
N CYS A 82 -12.27 -17.25 -10.42
CA CYS A 82 -11.20 -16.26 -10.45
C CYS A 82 -11.50 -15.13 -11.40
N HIS A 83 -11.45 -13.90 -10.87
CA HIS A 83 -11.69 -12.69 -11.62
C HIS A 83 -10.42 -11.86 -11.68
N SER A 84 -10.14 -11.29 -12.85
CA SER A 84 -9.03 -10.37 -13.04
C SER A 84 -9.53 -8.94 -13.15
N LYS A 85 -8.68 -8.00 -12.74
CA LYS A 85 -8.91 -6.57 -12.93
C LYS A 85 -7.61 -5.86 -13.27
N VAL A 86 -7.62 -5.10 -14.35
CA VAL A 86 -6.50 -4.26 -14.76
C VAL A 86 -6.62 -2.88 -14.14
N TYR A 87 -5.54 -2.43 -13.53
CA TYR A 87 -5.36 -1.06 -13.04
C TYR A 87 -4.31 -0.36 -13.90
N ILE A 88 -4.66 0.82 -14.40
CA ILE A 88 -3.75 1.65 -15.20
C ILE A 88 -3.16 2.72 -14.29
N TYR A 89 -1.86 2.62 -14.03
CA TYR A 89 -1.09 3.58 -13.25
C TYR A 89 -0.29 4.49 -14.19
N LYS A 90 -0.55 5.79 -14.11
CA LYS A 90 0.15 6.81 -14.88
C LYS A 90 1.41 7.24 -14.15
N LYS A 91 2.53 7.33 -14.87
CA LYS A 91 3.78 7.86 -14.30
C LYS A 91 3.61 9.30 -13.84
N THR A 92 4.47 9.71 -12.91
CA THR A 92 4.66 11.11 -12.55
C THR A 92 6.09 11.54 -12.88
N SER A 93 6.46 12.78 -12.56
CA SER A 93 7.85 13.24 -12.64
C SER A 93 8.76 12.60 -11.60
N VAL A 94 8.21 11.95 -10.57
CA VAL A 94 8.96 11.33 -9.47
C VAL A 94 8.96 9.81 -9.64
N PRO A 95 10.14 9.17 -9.83
CA PRO A 95 10.25 7.71 -9.89
C PRO A 95 9.65 7.04 -8.65
N GLY A 96 8.94 5.93 -8.86
CA GLY A 96 8.25 5.21 -7.77
C GLY A 96 6.92 5.84 -7.33
N VAL A 97 6.55 6.99 -7.89
CA VAL A 97 5.25 7.65 -7.65
C VAL A 97 4.40 7.60 -8.91
N PHE A 98 3.17 7.11 -8.75
CA PHE A 98 2.19 6.96 -9.80
C PHE A 98 0.86 7.58 -9.40
N THR A 99 -0.02 7.75 -10.38
CA THR A 99 -1.43 8.07 -10.13
C THR A 99 -2.34 7.08 -10.83
N TYR A 100 -3.52 6.83 -10.28
CA TYR A 100 -4.56 6.06 -10.98
C TYR A 100 -5.94 6.63 -10.70
N TYR A 101 -6.87 6.40 -11.63
CA TYR A 101 -8.28 6.70 -11.41
C TYR A 101 -8.95 5.53 -10.70
N SER A 102 -9.45 5.78 -9.49
CA SER A 102 -10.21 4.80 -8.73
C SER A 102 -11.68 4.86 -9.14
N THR A 103 -12.14 3.86 -9.89
CA THR A 103 -13.56 3.77 -10.29
C THR A 103 -14.49 3.69 -9.09
N ARG A 104 -14.09 2.96 -8.02
CA ARG A 104 -14.86 2.84 -6.77
C ARG A 104 -15.13 4.18 -6.09
N HIS A 105 -14.13 5.07 -6.03
CA HIS A 105 -14.26 6.35 -5.33
C HIS A 105 -14.41 7.55 -6.28
N ARG A 106 -14.51 7.29 -7.60
CA ARG A 106 -14.62 8.30 -8.66
C ARG A 106 -13.60 9.44 -8.56
N ARG A 107 -12.34 9.11 -8.25
CA ARG A 107 -11.27 10.11 -8.10
C ARG A 107 -9.90 9.56 -8.46
N VAL A 108 -8.98 10.47 -8.80
CA VAL A 108 -7.56 10.16 -8.91
C VAL A 108 -6.95 10.02 -7.52
N LYS A 109 -6.05 9.04 -7.38
CA LYS A 109 -5.25 8.82 -6.18
C LYS A 109 -3.78 8.64 -6.55
N ASP A 110 -2.91 9.13 -5.68
CA ASP A 110 -1.49 8.85 -5.72
C ASP A 110 -1.18 7.44 -5.17
N VAL A 111 -0.13 6.84 -5.70
CA VAL A 111 0.45 5.58 -5.24
C VAL A 111 1.95 5.74 -5.19
N THR A 112 2.56 5.39 -4.07
CA THR A 112 3.99 5.49 -3.82
C THR A 112 4.53 4.12 -3.48
N VAL A 113 5.52 3.64 -4.25
CA VAL A 113 6.36 2.51 -3.82
C VAL A 113 7.33 3.07 -2.79
N VAL A 114 7.07 2.76 -1.52
CA VAL A 114 7.79 3.34 -0.37
C VAL A 114 9.16 2.67 -0.23
N GLU A 115 9.17 1.35 -0.32
CA GLU A 115 10.37 0.54 -0.14
C GLU A 115 10.25 -0.75 -0.95
N THR A 116 11.33 -1.16 -1.62
CA THR A 116 11.42 -2.47 -2.24
C THR A 116 12.86 -2.87 -2.44
N ASN A 117 13.16 -4.16 -2.22
CA ASN A 117 14.42 -4.77 -2.64
C ASN A 117 14.30 -5.46 -4.01
N TYR A 118 13.15 -5.33 -4.69
CA TYR A 118 12.78 -5.90 -6.00
C TYR A 118 12.66 -7.43 -6.04
N THR A 119 13.42 -8.16 -5.22
CA THR A 119 13.57 -9.62 -5.28
C THR A 119 12.77 -10.37 -4.23
N GLU A 120 12.33 -9.72 -3.16
CA GLU A 120 11.57 -10.35 -2.08
C GLU A 120 10.26 -9.64 -1.79
N TYR A 121 10.28 -8.31 -1.58
CA TYR A 121 9.09 -7.57 -1.16
C TYR A 121 9.01 -6.14 -1.69
N ALA A 122 7.82 -5.55 -1.56
CA ALA A 122 7.58 -4.14 -1.76
C ALA A 122 6.49 -3.61 -0.81
N LEU A 123 6.75 -2.47 -0.19
CA LEU A 123 5.77 -1.69 0.57
C LEU A 123 5.23 -0.58 -0.32
N VAL A 124 3.91 -0.55 -0.48
CA VAL A 124 3.22 0.40 -1.34
C VAL A 124 2.16 1.15 -0.54
N LEU A 125 2.24 2.48 -0.55
CA LEU A 125 1.21 3.36 0.02
C LEU A 125 0.32 3.90 -1.10
N LYS A 126 -0.99 3.79 -0.92
CA LYS A 126 -1.98 4.48 -1.75
C LYS A 126 -2.58 5.63 -0.96
N HIS A 127 -2.71 6.78 -1.59
CA HIS A 127 -3.25 8.01 -1.00
C HIS A 127 -2.49 8.46 0.26
N LYS A 128 -1.36 9.16 0.04
CA LYS A 128 -0.43 9.58 1.11
C LYS A 128 -1.01 10.57 2.11
N LYS A 129 -1.98 11.39 1.71
CA LYS A 129 -2.73 12.24 2.65
C LYS A 129 -3.72 11.33 3.36
N PHE A 130 -3.45 10.99 4.63
CA PHE A 130 -4.24 9.99 5.32
C PHE A 130 -5.75 10.31 5.28
N ASN A 131 -6.52 9.31 4.86
CA ASN A 131 -7.96 9.32 4.88
C ASN A 131 -8.43 7.87 4.98
N LYS A 132 -9.20 7.53 6.03
CA LYS A 132 -9.66 6.16 6.28
C LYS A 132 -10.36 5.50 5.08
N GLU A 133 -11.12 6.27 4.30
CA GLU A 133 -11.82 5.75 3.12
C GLU A 133 -10.84 5.40 1.98
N PHE A 134 -9.72 6.11 1.88
CA PHE A 134 -8.89 6.09 0.69
C PHE A 134 -7.49 5.51 0.85
N THR A 135 -6.89 5.67 2.02
CA THR A 135 -5.50 5.31 2.30
C THR A 135 -5.37 3.82 2.51
N GLN A 136 -4.32 3.24 1.93
CA GLN A 136 -4.01 1.82 2.05
C GLN A 136 -2.50 1.64 2.10
N VAL A 137 -2.01 0.77 2.98
CA VAL A 137 -0.66 0.20 2.86
C VAL A 137 -0.80 -1.24 2.39
N ALA A 138 -0.10 -1.61 1.33
CA ALA A 138 -0.03 -2.98 0.85
C ALA A 138 1.40 -3.50 0.91
N LEU A 139 1.57 -4.70 1.45
CA LEU A 139 2.79 -5.48 1.36
C LEU A 139 2.65 -6.47 0.21
N TYR A 140 3.58 -6.37 -0.73
CA TYR A 140 3.72 -7.31 -1.83
C TYR A 140 4.96 -8.17 -1.60
N GLY A 141 4.86 -9.47 -1.88
CA GLY A 141 5.95 -10.43 -1.87
C GLY A 141 6.17 -11.07 -3.24
N ARG A 142 7.40 -11.49 -3.55
CA ARG A 142 7.65 -12.36 -4.71
C ARG A 142 7.17 -13.80 -4.48
N THR A 143 6.94 -14.16 -3.21
CA THR A 143 6.31 -15.39 -2.74
C THR A 143 5.13 -15.06 -1.83
N GLU A 144 4.26 -16.04 -1.55
CA GLU A 144 3.14 -15.87 -0.61
C GLU A 144 3.56 -15.84 0.86
N LYS A 145 4.71 -16.44 1.18
CA LYS A 145 5.28 -16.50 2.53
C LYS A 145 6.55 -15.65 2.55
N LEU A 146 6.56 -14.65 3.42
CA LEU A 146 7.70 -13.76 3.65
C LEU A 146 8.29 -14.00 5.05
N SER A 147 9.51 -13.53 5.26
CA SER A 147 10.20 -13.58 6.55
C SER A 147 9.46 -12.78 7.63
N ALA A 148 9.64 -13.16 8.90
CA ALA A 148 9.05 -12.47 10.03
C ALA A 148 9.44 -10.98 10.07
N ASP A 149 10.69 -10.66 9.73
CA ASP A 149 11.22 -9.29 9.71
C ASP A 149 10.51 -8.40 8.67
N VAL A 150 10.25 -8.94 7.47
CA VAL A 150 9.50 -8.20 6.43
C VAL A 150 8.05 -7.99 6.85
N MET A 151 7.43 -9.01 7.46
CA MET A 151 6.07 -8.89 8.00
C MET A 151 6.00 -7.84 9.10
N GLU A 152 7.00 -7.80 9.99
CA GLU A 152 7.05 -6.81 11.06
C GLU A 152 7.30 -5.40 10.54
N LYS A 153 8.19 -5.24 9.55
CA LYS A 153 8.38 -3.97 8.85
C LYS A 153 7.08 -3.41 8.30
N PHE A 154 6.25 -4.26 7.69
CA PHE A 154 4.92 -3.87 7.23
C PHE A 154 4.00 -3.40 8.36
N ARG A 155 3.96 -4.13 9.49
CA ARG A 155 3.12 -3.75 10.63
C ARG A 155 3.55 -2.41 11.23
N VAL A 156 4.85 -2.24 11.48
CA VAL A 156 5.43 -1.00 12.00
C VAL A 156 5.12 0.16 11.07
N TYR A 157 5.35 0.01 9.76
CA TYR A 157 5.05 1.06 8.80
C TYR A 157 3.56 1.40 8.76
N ALA A 158 2.67 0.40 8.71
CA ALA A 158 1.23 0.63 8.69
C ALA A 158 0.74 1.33 9.98
N THR A 159 1.25 0.94 11.15
CA THR A 159 0.94 1.62 12.42
C THR A 159 1.44 3.06 12.41
N ALA A 160 2.65 3.32 11.90
CA ALA A 160 3.19 4.68 11.77
C ALA A 160 2.38 5.56 10.80
N GLN A 161 1.70 4.96 9.82
CA GLN A 161 0.74 5.67 8.94
C GLN A 161 -0.62 5.92 9.61
N GLY A 162 -0.82 5.51 10.87
CA GLY A 162 -2.05 5.75 11.63
C GLY A 162 -3.10 4.64 11.53
N PHE A 163 -2.76 3.46 10.99
CA PHE A 163 -3.70 2.33 10.99
C PHE A 163 -3.75 1.63 12.36
N PRO A 164 -4.96 1.37 12.89
CA PRO A 164 -5.10 0.55 14.08
C PRO A 164 -4.78 -0.92 13.77
N LYS A 165 -4.34 -1.68 14.79
CA LYS A 165 -3.80 -3.05 14.63
C LYS A 165 -4.80 -4.02 13.96
N ASP A 166 -6.07 -3.91 14.30
CA ASP A 166 -7.18 -4.71 13.74
C ASP A 166 -7.45 -4.46 12.24
N SER A 167 -6.88 -3.37 11.71
CA SER A 167 -7.00 -2.97 10.31
C SER A 167 -5.78 -3.37 9.49
N ILE A 168 -4.75 -3.94 10.11
CA ILE A 168 -3.52 -4.44 9.48
C ILE A 168 -3.66 -5.95 9.31
N LEU A 169 -3.91 -6.38 8.07
CA LEU A 169 -4.34 -7.74 7.77
C LEU A 169 -3.23 -8.52 7.06
N THR A 170 -3.10 -9.79 7.46
CA THR A 170 -2.26 -10.80 6.80
C THR A 170 -3.17 -11.94 6.34
N PRO A 171 -3.77 -11.81 5.15
CA PRO A 171 -4.75 -12.78 4.67
C PRO A 171 -4.13 -14.17 4.43
N PRO A 172 -4.94 -15.25 4.53
CA PRO A 172 -4.51 -16.59 4.15
C PRO A 172 -4.29 -16.70 2.63
N ALA A 173 -3.54 -17.74 2.23
CA ALA A 173 -3.35 -18.09 0.82
C ALA A 173 -4.71 -18.29 0.11
N ALA A 174 -4.77 -17.95 -1.18
CA ALA A 174 -5.93 -18.29 -2.00
C ALA A 174 -5.79 -19.74 -2.49
N GLU A 175 -6.80 -20.56 -2.30
CA GLU A 175 -6.69 -21.99 -2.65
C GLU A 175 -6.67 -22.25 -4.16
N ASN A 176 -7.18 -21.34 -5.02
CA ASN A 176 -7.58 -21.74 -6.38
C ASN A 176 -7.51 -20.66 -7.49
N CYS A 177 -6.69 -19.61 -7.39
CA CYS A 177 -6.43 -18.79 -8.59
C CYS A 177 -5.16 -19.22 -9.30
N PRO A 178 -5.24 -19.69 -10.57
CA PRO A 178 -4.07 -20.14 -11.28
C PRO A 178 -3.07 -18.99 -11.36
N SER A 179 -1.80 -19.31 -11.07
CA SER A 179 -0.69 -18.47 -11.46
C SER A 179 -0.73 -18.33 -12.97
N SER A 180 -1.27 -17.23 -13.49
CA SER A 180 -1.30 -17.00 -14.93
C SER A 180 0.14 -16.92 -15.45
N GLY A 181 0.53 -17.92 -16.24
CA GLY A 181 1.80 -18.02 -16.94
C GLY A 181 2.63 -19.22 -16.50
N SER A 182 2.41 -20.36 -17.17
CA SER A 182 3.48 -21.22 -17.68
C SER A 182 4.25 -20.49 -18.78
#